data_AF-V4L431-F1
#
_entry.id   AF-V4L431-F1
#
_cell.length_a   1.000
_cell.length_b   1.000
_cell.length_c   1.000
_cell.angle_alpha   90.00
_cell.angle_beta   90.00
_cell.angle_gamma   90.00
#
_symmetry.space_group_name_H-M   'P 1'
#
loop_
_entity.id
_entity.type
_entity.pdbx_description
1 polymer ?
#
loop_
_entity_poly.entity_id
_entity_poly.type
_entity_poly.pdbx_seq_one_letter_code
_entity_poly.pdbx_strand_id
1 'polypeptide(L)'
;MICERDDFSLTGPLHLTSIDWANEHHRRSVAASLVQGIYVSERDRQLQREGPELALSPLWSEFFGFRLIRKLVDDADHSIFGGIYEYNKPHSQTAKSLELSPRFVIAFRGTVNKADSISRDIELDIHVIRNGLHTTTRFEIAIQAVRNMVASLGDGSSVWLAGHSLGASMALLTGKIIARTGVFLECFAFNPPFLSPPIEKIKDKRIKHGIRIAGK
;
A
#
# COMPACT_ATOMS: atom_id res chain seq x y z
N MET A 1 -14.61 -3.80 21.42
CA MET A 1 -14.27 -5.20 21.05
C MET A 1 -13.23 -5.13 19.95
N ILE A 2 -12.08 -5.79 20.11
CA ILE A 2 -11.01 -5.82 19.10
C ILE A 2 -11.50 -6.73 17.96
N CYS A 3 -11.44 -6.25 16.72
CA CYS A 3 -11.66 -7.12 15.57
C CYS A 3 -10.49 -8.09 15.46
N GLU A 4 -10.72 -9.39 15.24
CA GLU A 4 -9.63 -10.39 15.12
C GLU A 4 -8.57 -10.00 14.08
N ARG A 5 -8.97 -9.28 13.02
CA ARG A 5 -8.07 -8.77 11.97
C ARG A 5 -7.15 -7.64 12.43
N ASP A 6 -7.45 -7.01 13.57
CA ASP A 6 -6.61 -5.96 14.17
C ASP A 6 -5.50 -6.57 15.02
N ASP A 7 -5.77 -7.77 15.56
CA ASP A 7 -4.88 -8.45 16.47
C ASP A 7 -3.76 -9.15 15.71
N PHE A 8 -2.56 -8.57 15.81
CA PHE A 8 -1.36 -9.12 15.20
C PHE A 8 -1.00 -10.50 15.75
N SER A 9 -1.32 -10.79 17.01
CA SER A 9 -1.03 -12.10 17.62
C SER A 9 -1.88 -13.23 17.04
N LEU A 10 -3.04 -12.91 16.47
CA LEU A 10 -3.96 -13.87 15.87
C LEU A 10 -3.76 -14.01 14.36
N THR A 11 -3.51 -12.89 13.67
CA THR A 11 -3.54 -12.85 12.19
C THR A 11 -2.22 -12.42 11.55
N GLY A 12 -1.23 -12.01 12.35
CA GLY A 12 0.11 -11.68 11.87
C GLY A 12 0.92 -12.91 11.46
N PRO A 13 1.91 -12.78 10.56
CA PRO A 13 2.77 -13.89 10.18
C PRO A 13 3.88 -14.13 11.21
N LEU A 14 3.49 -14.57 12.41
CA LEU A 14 4.39 -14.79 13.56
C LEU A 14 5.50 -15.82 13.32
N HIS A 15 5.32 -16.71 12.34
CA HIS A 15 6.34 -17.68 11.92
C HIS A 15 7.54 -17.01 11.23
N LEU A 16 7.40 -15.77 10.79
CA LEU A 16 8.36 -15.07 9.93
C LEU A 16 9.30 -14.19 10.79
N THR A 17 10.02 -14.83 11.70
CA THR A 17 10.89 -14.19 12.71
C THR A 17 12.21 -13.66 12.15
N SER A 18 12.59 -14.07 10.94
CA SER A 18 13.74 -13.54 10.21
C SER A 18 13.38 -13.29 8.75
N ILE A 19 13.80 -12.13 8.23
CA ILE A 19 13.50 -11.73 6.86
C ILE A 19 14.67 -12.10 5.95
N ASP A 20 14.42 -13.04 5.03
CA ASP A 20 15.23 -13.19 3.84
C ASP A 20 14.72 -12.23 2.75
N TRP A 21 15.43 -11.12 2.54
CA TRP A 21 15.07 -10.13 1.52
C TRP A 21 15.22 -10.66 0.09
N ALA A 22 15.94 -11.77 -0.13
CA ALA A 22 15.96 -12.45 -1.43
C ALA A 22 14.70 -13.30 -1.67
N ASN A 23 13.94 -13.63 -0.62
CA ASN A 23 12.72 -14.41 -0.72
C ASN A 23 11.50 -13.51 -1.01
N GLU A 24 10.92 -13.66 -2.20
CA GLU A 24 9.73 -12.91 -2.62
C GLU A 24 8.52 -13.08 -1.69
N HIS A 25 8.34 -14.25 -1.09
CA HIS A 25 7.24 -14.48 -0.15
C HIS A 25 7.45 -13.71 1.15
N HIS A 26 8.68 -13.60 1.64
CA HIS A 26 8.99 -12.80 2.82
C HIS A 26 8.74 -11.32 2.54
N ARG A 27 9.24 -10.81 1.40
CA ARG A 27 9.00 -9.42 0.97
C ARG A 27 7.51 -9.12 0.85
N ARG A 28 6.73 -10.04 0.25
CA ARG A 28 5.27 -9.92 0.11
C ARG A 28 4.55 -9.91 1.46
N SER A 29 4.94 -10.78 2.39
CA SER A 29 4.38 -10.81 3.74
C SER A 29 4.64 -9.51 4.49
N VAL A 30 5.87 -8.98 4.43
CA VAL A 30 6.22 -7.67 5.02
C VAL A 30 5.35 -6.56 4.41
N ALA A 31 5.29 -6.47 3.08
CA ALA A 31 4.49 -5.45 2.41
C ALA A 31 2.99 -5.53 2.78
N ALA A 32 2.44 -6.75 2.87
CA ALA A 32 1.05 -6.96 3.30
C ALA A 32 0.82 -6.53 4.76
N SER A 33 1.75 -6.86 5.67
CA SER A 33 1.68 -6.45 7.08
C SER A 33 1.74 -4.93 7.23
N LEU A 34 2.59 -4.24 6.46
CA LEU A 34 2.66 -2.77 6.48
C LEU A 34 1.35 -2.12 5.96
N VAL A 35 0.73 -2.70 4.92
CA VAL A 35 -0.60 -2.24 4.45
C VAL A 35 -1.67 -2.47 5.52
N GLN A 36 -1.65 -3.62 6.19
CA GLN A 36 -2.56 -3.89 7.30
C GLN A 36 -2.34 -2.94 8.49
N GLY A 37 -1.08 -2.57 8.76
CA GLY A 37 -0.73 -1.55 9.74
C GLY A 37 -1.43 -0.21 9.47
N ILE A 38 -1.60 0.20 8.21
CA ILE A 38 -2.36 1.41 7.84
C ILE A 38 -3.86 1.23 8.09
N TYR A 39 -4.44 0.07 7.75
CA TYR A 39 -5.83 -0.24 8.11
C TYR A 39 -6.06 -0.14 9.61
N VAL A 40 -5.15 -0.69 10.41
CA VAL A 40 -5.21 -0.66 11.87
C VAL A 40 -4.99 0.75 12.38
N SER A 41 -4.11 1.55 11.78
CA SER A 41 -3.91 2.95 12.17
C SER A 41 -5.17 3.79 11.99
N GLU A 42 -5.96 3.54 10.94
CA GLU A 42 -7.24 4.22 10.75
C GLU A 42 -8.29 3.75 11.76
N ARG A 43 -8.33 2.45 12.08
CA ARG A 43 -9.22 1.94 13.13
C ARG A 43 -8.85 2.47 14.52
N ASP A 44 -7.55 2.55 14.82
CA ASP A 44 -7.04 3.15 16.05
C ASP A 44 -7.51 4.60 16.18
N ARG A 45 -7.44 5.39 15.09
CA ARG A 45 -8.00 6.75 15.05
C ARG A 45 -9.51 6.76 15.30
N GLN A 46 -10.27 5.91 14.62
CA GLN A 46 -11.74 5.86 14.76
C GLN A 46 -12.19 5.44 16.17
N LEU A 47 -11.42 4.57 16.82
CA LEU A 47 -11.70 4.05 18.17
C LEU A 47 -10.95 4.81 19.29
N GLN A 48 -10.25 5.89 18.95
CA GLN A 48 -9.45 6.68 19.89
C GLN A 48 -8.42 5.84 20.67
N ARG A 49 -7.84 4.83 20.03
CA ARG A 49 -6.73 4.03 20.56
C ARG A 49 -5.42 4.78 20.34
N GLU A 50 -5.17 5.77 21.18
CA GLU A 50 -3.97 6.58 21.13
C GLU A 50 -2.95 6.16 22.20
N GLY A 51 -1.68 6.37 21.90
CA GLY A 51 -0.58 6.03 22.80
C GLY A 51 -0.06 4.60 22.64
N PRO A 52 1.13 4.32 23.20
CA PRO A 52 1.85 3.05 23.00
C PRO A 52 1.15 1.84 23.64
N GLU A 53 0.30 2.06 24.64
CA GLU A 53 -0.42 0.99 25.34
C GLU A 53 -1.68 0.52 24.60
N LEU A 54 -2.30 1.40 23.80
CA LEU A 54 -3.59 1.14 23.16
C LEU A 54 -3.48 0.94 21.64
N ALA A 55 -2.51 1.60 20.99
CA ALA A 55 -2.36 1.54 19.54
C ALA A 55 -1.93 0.13 19.08
N LEU A 56 -2.69 -0.46 18.16
CA LEU A 56 -2.40 -1.79 17.63
C LEU A 56 -1.61 -1.71 16.32
N SER A 57 -1.68 -0.59 15.61
CA SER A 57 -0.99 -0.38 14.34
C SER A 57 0.53 -0.63 14.40
N PRO A 58 1.27 -0.20 15.43
CA PRO A 58 2.73 -0.41 15.49
C PRO A 58 3.14 -1.88 15.46
N LEU A 59 2.34 -2.79 16.04
CA LEU A 59 2.62 -4.23 16.07
C LEU A 59 2.83 -4.82 14.66
N TRP A 60 2.12 -4.28 13.67
CA TRP A 60 2.17 -4.73 12.28
C TRP A 60 3.45 -4.31 11.54
N SER A 61 4.12 -3.25 11.99
CA SER A 61 5.35 -2.74 11.37
C SER A 61 6.60 -3.05 12.20
N GLU A 62 6.53 -2.88 13.51
CA GLU A 62 7.68 -3.01 14.41
C GLU A 62 8.18 -4.45 14.52
N PHE A 63 7.29 -5.44 14.40
CA PHE A 63 7.67 -6.86 14.31
C PHE A 63 8.65 -7.11 13.15
N PHE A 64 8.54 -6.34 12.07
CA PHE A 64 9.43 -6.41 10.90
C PHE A 64 10.54 -5.36 10.92
N GLY A 65 10.73 -4.64 12.04
CA GLY A 65 11.75 -3.61 12.18
C GLY A 65 11.41 -2.30 11.44
N PHE A 66 10.14 -2.05 11.14
CA PHE A 66 9.70 -0.80 10.52
C PHE A 66 9.06 0.14 11.53
N ARG A 67 9.32 1.43 11.35
CA ARG A 67 8.68 2.51 12.11
C ARG A 67 7.84 3.37 11.18
N LEU A 68 6.60 3.65 11.56
CA LEU A 68 5.74 4.60 10.85
C LEU A 68 6.22 6.03 11.13
N ILE A 69 6.84 6.68 10.15
CA ILE A 69 7.41 8.03 10.32
C ILE A 69 6.45 9.14 9.86
N ARG A 70 5.49 8.81 9.00
CA ARG A 70 4.49 9.77 8.52
C ARG A 70 3.19 9.07 8.15
N LYS A 71 2.07 9.59 8.65
CA LYS A 71 0.72 9.21 8.20
C LYS A 71 0.32 10.09 7.01
N LEU A 72 -0.32 9.50 6.02
CA LEU A 72 -0.97 10.23 4.92
C LEU A 72 -2.46 10.32 5.26
N VAL A 73 -2.91 11.54 5.51
CA VAL A 73 -4.26 11.86 5.97
C VAL A 73 -4.98 12.58 4.85
N ASP A 74 -6.23 12.19 4.58
CA ASP A 74 -7.06 12.86 3.59
C ASP A 74 -7.61 14.16 4.14
N ASP A 75 -7.52 15.25 3.37
CA ASP A 75 -8.02 16.55 3.79
C ASP A 75 -9.55 16.61 3.83
N ALA A 76 -10.23 15.72 3.11
CA ALA A 76 -11.69 15.72 3.01
C ALA A 76 -12.40 15.12 4.24
N ASP A 77 -11.90 13.99 4.74
CA ASP A 77 -12.53 13.23 5.84
C ASP A 77 -11.60 12.97 7.03
N HIS A 78 -10.36 13.49 6.98
CA HIS A 78 -9.31 13.30 7.97
C HIS A 78 -8.98 11.82 8.24
N SER A 79 -9.33 10.92 7.32
CA SER A 79 -9.00 9.51 7.43
C SER A 79 -7.54 9.26 7.03
N ILE A 80 -6.90 8.35 7.74
CA ILE A 80 -5.55 7.88 7.42
C ILE A 80 -5.71 6.89 6.27
N PHE A 81 -5.23 7.21 5.07
CA PHE A 81 -5.34 6.34 3.89
C PHE A 81 -4.02 5.71 3.47
N GLY A 82 -2.90 6.21 4.00
CA GLY A 82 -1.58 5.69 3.73
C GLY A 82 -0.57 6.07 4.81
N GLY A 83 0.67 5.63 4.63
CA GLY A 83 1.76 5.98 5.52
C GLY A 83 3.12 5.66 4.91
N ILE A 84 4.15 6.29 5.47
CA ILE A 84 5.54 6.09 5.13
C ILE A 84 6.21 5.39 6.30
N TYR A 85 6.70 4.19 6.04
CA TYR A 85 7.49 3.42 6.98
C TYR A 85 8.98 3.56 6.65
N GLU A 86 9.80 3.66 7.69
CA GLU A 86 11.26 3.61 7.62
C GLU A 86 11.75 2.29 8.22
N TYR A 87 12.67 1.62 7.53
CA TYR A 87 13.27 0.39 8.01
C TYR A 87 14.43 0.67 8.96
N ASN A 88 14.31 0.22 10.21
CA ASN A 88 15.39 0.26 11.19
C ASN A 88 16.33 -0.92 10.94
N LYS A 89 17.38 -0.70 10.16
CA LYS A 89 18.35 -1.74 9.80
C LYS A 89 19.06 -2.27 11.06
N PRO A 90 19.01 -3.58 11.34
CA PRO A 90 19.86 -4.19 12.36
C PRO A 90 21.34 -4.02 12.00
N HIS A 91 22.20 -3.88 13.03
CA HIS A 91 23.63 -3.67 12.87
C HIS A 91 24.39 -4.82 12.17
N SER A 92 23.78 -6.01 12.02
CA SER A 92 24.41 -7.23 11.52
C SER A 92 23.78 -7.77 10.22
N GLN A 93 23.48 -6.92 9.24
CA GLN A 93 23.02 -7.37 7.91
C GLN A 93 24.17 -7.65 6.95
N THR A 94 24.01 -8.69 6.13
CA THR A 94 24.93 -8.97 5.02
C THR A 94 24.77 -7.93 3.90
N ALA A 95 25.83 -7.65 3.14
CA ALA A 95 25.80 -6.67 2.06
C ALA A 95 24.66 -6.92 1.04
N LYS A 96 24.42 -8.20 0.69
CA LYS A 96 23.31 -8.60 -0.21
C LYS A 96 21.93 -8.34 0.40
N SER A 97 21.78 -8.52 1.71
CA SER A 97 20.55 -8.21 2.46
C SER A 97 20.28 -6.70 2.46
N LEU A 98 21.33 -5.89 2.61
CA LEU A 98 21.27 -4.43 2.56
C LEU A 98 20.81 -3.88 1.19
N GLU A 99 21.23 -4.50 0.09
CA GLU A 99 20.82 -4.12 -1.28
C GLU A 99 19.35 -4.44 -1.57
N LEU A 100 18.85 -5.55 -1.03
CA LEU A 100 17.49 -6.04 -1.33
C LEU A 100 16.42 -5.52 -0.35
N SER A 101 16.86 -5.05 0.83
CA SER A 101 15.96 -4.44 1.83
C SER A 101 15.52 -3.02 1.41
N PRO A 102 14.25 -2.66 1.60
CA PRO A 102 13.83 -1.29 1.41
C PRO A 102 14.40 -0.42 2.54
N ARG A 103 14.67 0.85 2.26
CA ARG A 103 14.83 1.86 3.30
C ARG A 103 13.47 2.44 3.70
N PHE A 104 12.60 2.65 2.71
CA PHE A 104 11.25 3.17 2.92
C PHE A 104 10.20 2.33 2.23
N VAL A 105 9.03 2.24 2.85
CA VAL A 105 7.83 1.66 2.24
C VAL A 105 6.70 2.67 2.35
N ILE A 106 6.10 3.01 1.22
CA ILE A 106 4.89 3.83 1.16
C ILE A 106 3.71 2.89 0.98
N ALA A 107 2.91 2.73 2.03
CA ALA A 107 1.79 1.79 2.06
C ALA A 107 0.45 2.54 1.97
N PHE A 108 -0.48 2.00 1.18
CA PHE A 108 -1.82 2.55 0.99
C PHE A 108 -2.89 1.49 1.32
N ARG A 109 -3.83 1.83 2.20
CA ARG A 109 -4.98 0.96 2.45
C ARG A 109 -6.04 1.15 1.37
N GLY A 110 -6.93 0.16 1.25
CA GLY A 110 -8.21 0.34 0.57
C GLY A 110 -9.24 0.97 1.51
N THR A 111 -10.51 0.88 1.11
CA THR A 111 -11.66 1.44 1.83
C THR A 111 -11.87 0.76 3.18
N VAL A 112 -12.21 1.53 4.22
CA VAL A 112 -12.57 1.05 5.56
C VAL A 112 -14.07 1.23 5.72
N ASN A 113 -14.83 0.13 5.67
CA ASN A 113 -16.28 0.17 5.84
C ASN A 113 -16.70 -0.25 7.25
N LYS A 114 -17.78 0.36 7.75
CA LYS A 114 -18.60 -0.21 8.82
C LYS A 114 -19.21 -1.52 8.32
N ALA A 115 -19.40 -2.49 9.21
CA ALA A 115 -19.57 -3.92 8.91
C ALA A 115 -20.63 -4.33 7.85
N ASP A 116 -21.53 -3.43 7.42
CA ASP A 116 -22.68 -3.78 6.57
C ASP A 116 -22.65 -3.18 5.14
N SER A 117 -21.65 -2.38 4.74
CA SER A 117 -21.64 -1.70 3.42
C SER A 117 -20.60 -2.21 2.40
N ILE A 118 -19.99 -3.37 2.66
CA ILE A 118 -18.78 -3.88 1.98
C ILE A 118 -18.81 -3.75 0.45
N SER A 119 -19.91 -4.10 -0.21
CA SER A 119 -19.96 -4.09 -1.69
C SER A 119 -20.18 -2.70 -2.29
N ARG A 120 -20.99 -1.86 -1.65
CA ARG A 120 -21.47 -0.62 -2.27
C ARG A 120 -20.41 0.48 -2.26
N ASP A 121 -19.64 0.62 -1.18
CA ASP A 121 -18.57 1.64 -1.15
C ASP A 121 -17.39 1.22 -2.03
N ILE A 122 -17.11 -0.08 -2.16
CA ILE A 122 -16.11 -0.58 -3.12
C ILE A 122 -16.55 -0.28 -4.57
N GLU A 123 -17.82 -0.49 -4.91
CA GLU A 123 -18.34 -0.14 -6.25
C GLU A 123 -18.25 1.36 -6.55
N LEU A 124 -18.60 2.21 -5.57
CA LEU A 124 -18.48 3.66 -5.69
C LEU A 124 -17.02 4.10 -5.82
N ASP A 125 -16.11 3.54 -5.02
CA ASP A 125 -14.69 3.85 -5.10
C ASP A 125 -14.07 3.38 -6.43
N ILE A 126 -14.48 2.22 -6.95
CA ILE A 126 -14.08 1.76 -8.29
C ILE A 126 -14.60 2.70 -9.38
N HIS A 127 -15.79 3.27 -9.21
CA HIS A 127 -16.32 4.28 -10.12
C HIS A 127 -15.47 5.55 -10.09
N VAL A 128 -15.04 6.01 -8.90
CA VAL A 128 -14.10 7.12 -8.73
C VAL A 128 -12.75 6.79 -9.38
N ILE A 129 -12.23 5.57 -9.24
CA ILE A 129 -11.00 5.15 -9.93
C ILE A 129 -11.15 5.23 -11.45
N ARG A 130 -12.26 4.69 -11.99
CA ARG A 130 -12.57 4.70 -13.44
C ARG A 130 -12.79 6.10 -13.99
N ASN A 131 -13.30 7.02 -13.18
CA ASN A 131 -13.61 8.39 -13.59
C ASN A 131 -12.50 9.41 -13.29
N GLY A 132 -11.54 9.09 -12.43
CA GLY A 132 -10.37 9.94 -12.21
C GLY A 132 -9.74 9.82 -10.83
N LEU A 133 -9.13 8.67 -10.47
CA LEU A 133 -8.36 8.60 -9.22
C LEU A 133 -7.30 9.72 -9.10
N HIS A 134 -6.74 10.12 -10.25
CA HIS A 134 -5.73 11.16 -10.37
C HIS A 134 -6.21 12.57 -10.00
N THR A 135 -7.52 12.78 -9.87
CA THR A 135 -8.12 14.07 -9.50
C THR A 135 -8.56 14.13 -8.03
N THR A 136 -8.19 13.13 -7.23
CA THR A 136 -8.53 13.09 -5.80
C THR A 136 -7.42 13.69 -4.95
N THR A 137 -7.80 14.35 -3.85
CA THR A 137 -6.87 14.86 -2.80
C THR A 137 -5.92 13.78 -2.30
N ARG A 138 -6.43 12.57 -2.04
CA ARG A 138 -5.63 11.40 -1.65
C ARG A 138 -4.54 11.07 -2.66
N PHE A 139 -4.85 11.13 -3.94
CA PHE A 139 -3.86 10.87 -4.98
C PHE A 139 -2.81 11.96 -5.06
N GLU A 140 -3.20 13.24 -4.96
CA GLU A 140 -2.26 14.36 -4.93
C GLU A 140 -1.28 14.23 -3.75
N ILE A 141 -1.79 13.96 -2.55
CA ILE A 141 -0.96 13.72 -1.35
C ILE A 141 -0.04 12.51 -1.57
N ALA A 142 -0.56 11.42 -2.13
CA ALA A 142 0.22 10.22 -2.40
C ALA A 142 1.35 10.47 -3.41
N ILE A 143 1.07 11.06 -4.57
CA ILE A 143 2.10 11.29 -5.58
C ILE A 143 3.16 12.27 -5.08
N GLN A 144 2.79 13.27 -4.28
CA GLN A 144 3.76 14.18 -3.66
C GLN A 144 4.62 13.46 -2.62
N ALA A 145 4.02 12.59 -1.79
CA ALA A 145 4.79 11.78 -0.85
C ALA A 145 5.83 10.89 -1.56
N VAL A 146 5.43 10.24 -2.66
CA VAL A 146 6.35 9.39 -3.45
C VAL A 146 7.44 10.23 -4.11
N ARG A 147 7.09 11.36 -4.75
CA ARG A 147 8.08 12.27 -5.37
C ARG A 147 9.10 12.78 -4.38
N ASN A 148 8.65 13.23 -3.21
CA ASN A 148 9.53 13.77 -2.17
C ASN A 148 10.49 12.70 -1.65
N MET A 149 10.04 11.45 -1.52
CA MET A 149 10.88 10.35 -1.08
C MET A 149 11.93 9.97 -2.13
N VAL A 150 11.54 9.89 -3.39
CA VAL A 150 12.48 9.59 -4.49
C VAL A 150 13.50 10.71 -4.65
N ALA A 151 13.06 11.97 -4.56
CA ALA A 151 13.94 13.13 -4.68
C ALA A 151 14.97 13.22 -3.54
N SER A 152 14.60 12.82 -2.31
CA SER A 152 15.51 12.89 -1.16
C SER A 152 16.59 11.81 -1.15
N LEU A 153 16.37 10.69 -1.85
CA LEU A 153 17.28 9.55 -1.88
C LEU A 153 18.18 9.51 -3.10
N GLY A 154 17.80 10.19 -4.18
CA GLY A 154 18.56 10.22 -5.43
C GLY A 154 18.45 8.95 -6.28
N ASP A 155 17.93 7.85 -5.72
CA ASP A 155 17.56 6.62 -6.43
C ASP A 155 16.21 6.04 -5.95
N GLY A 156 15.66 5.11 -6.73
CA GLY A 156 14.39 4.45 -6.43
C GLY A 156 14.51 3.06 -5.79
N SER A 157 15.71 2.46 -5.79
CA SER A 157 15.93 1.08 -5.31
C SER A 157 15.63 0.92 -3.82
N SER A 158 15.74 2.02 -3.07
CA SER A 158 15.51 2.06 -1.63
C SER A 158 14.04 2.27 -1.22
N VAL A 159 13.10 2.43 -2.17
CA VAL A 159 11.69 2.78 -1.91
C VAL A 159 10.76 1.73 -2.49
N TRP A 160 9.87 1.20 -1.65
CA TRP A 160 8.78 0.33 -2.09
C TRP A 160 7.43 1.05 -2.04
N LEU A 161 6.56 0.68 -2.96
CA LEU A 161 5.14 0.98 -2.91
C LEU A 161 4.37 -0.28 -2.53
N ALA A 162 3.38 -0.16 -1.65
CA ALA A 162 2.50 -1.26 -1.30
C ALA A 162 1.06 -0.78 -1.20
N GLY A 163 0.09 -1.60 -1.61
CA GLY A 163 -1.30 -1.28 -1.36
C GLY A 163 -2.27 -2.41 -1.59
N HIS A 164 -3.43 -2.32 -0.96
CA HIS A 164 -4.54 -3.28 -1.11
C HIS A 164 -5.78 -2.60 -1.69
N SER A 165 -6.50 -3.30 -2.59
CA SER A 165 -7.75 -2.82 -3.19
C SER A 165 -7.56 -1.43 -3.83
N LEU A 166 -8.32 -0.41 -3.42
CA LEU A 166 -8.13 0.99 -3.86
C LEU A 166 -6.69 1.47 -3.64
N GLY A 167 -6.06 1.12 -2.50
CA GLY A 167 -4.67 1.46 -2.22
C GLY A 167 -3.68 0.81 -3.19
N ALA A 168 -3.98 -0.38 -3.72
CA ALA A 168 -3.17 -1.01 -4.75
C ALA A 168 -3.22 -0.21 -6.06
N SER A 169 -4.38 0.35 -6.41
CA SER A 169 -4.50 1.25 -7.57
C SER A 169 -3.71 2.54 -7.38
N MET A 170 -3.68 3.09 -6.17
CA MET A 170 -2.84 4.25 -5.83
C MET A 170 -1.35 3.93 -5.96
N ALA A 171 -0.90 2.79 -5.44
CA ALA A 171 0.48 2.33 -5.58
C ALA A 171 0.88 2.16 -7.05
N LEU A 172 0.06 1.47 -7.84
CA LEU A 172 0.33 1.26 -9.27
C LEU A 172 0.32 2.58 -10.07
N LEU A 173 -0.62 3.48 -9.80
CA LEU A 173 -0.73 4.73 -10.54
C LEU A 173 0.42 5.69 -10.19
N THR A 174 0.77 5.81 -8.91
CA THR A 174 1.92 6.62 -8.50
C THR A 174 3.23 6.03 -9.02
N GLY A 175 3.43 4.71 -8.87
CA GLY A 175 4.58 4.00 -9.42
C GLY A 175 4.72 4.17 -10.93
N LYS A 176 3.62 4.09 -11.69
CA LYS A 176 3.62 4.34 -13.13
C LYS A 176 4.06 5.77 -13.49
N ILE A 177 3.67 6.78 -12.72
CA ILE A 177 4.09 8.16 -12.95
C ILE A 177 5.59 8.31 -12.70
N ILE A 178 6.11 7.72 -11.63
CA ILE A 178 7.55 7.76 -11.31
C ILE A 178 8.37 6.96 -12.33
N ALA A 179 7.87 5.81 -12.80
CA ALA A 179 8.53 5.02 -13.84
C ALA A 179 8.72 5.82 -15.15
N ARG A 180 7.80 6.74 -15.47
CA ARG A 180 7.93 7.63 -16.64
C ARG A 180 9.06 8.65 -16.51
N THR A 181 9.57 8.89 -15.31
CA THR A 181 10.77 9.73 -15.10
C THR A 181 12.06 8.90 -15.09
N GLY A 182 12.01 7.62 -15.44
CA GLY A 182 13.15 6.71 -15.47
C GLY A 182 13.50 6.05 -14.14
N VAL A 183 12.67 6.25 -13.09
CA VAL A 183 12.89 5.66 -11.77
C VAL A 183 11.90 4.52 -11.54
N PHE A 184 12.40 3.30 -11.35
CA PHE A 184 11.57 2.12 -11.14
C PHE A 184 11.52 1.76 -9.66
N LEU A 185 10.31 1.70 -9.11
CA LEU A 185 10.05 1.35 -7.72
C LEU A 185 9.49 -0.07 -7.66
N GLU A 186 9.95 -0.86 -6.69
CA GLU A 186 9.32 -2.14 -6.35
C GLU A 186 7.89 -1.87 -5.83
N CYS A 187 6.91 -2.63 -6.32
CA CYS A 187 5.50 -2.35 -6.09
C CYS A 187 4.70 -3.62 -5.76
N PHE A 188 4.14 -3.67 -4.55
CA PHE A 188 3.28 -4.75 -4.08
C PHE A 188 1.81 -4.35 -4.15
N ALA A 189 1.11 -4.85 -5.16
CA ALA A 189 -0.31 -4.57 -5.38
C ALA A 189 -1.18 -5.79 -5.01
N PHE A 190 -1.96 -5.66 -3.94
CA PHE A 190 -2.84 -6.72 -3.44
C PHE A 190 -4.28 -6.48 -3.89
N ASN A 191 -4.85 -7.40 -4.68
CA ASN A 191 -6.23 -7.34 -5.17
C ASN A 191 -6.64 -5.97 -5.76
N PRO A 192 -5.84 -5.35 -6.66
CA PRO A 192 -6.24 -4.09 -7.28
C PRO A 192 -7.57 -4.27 -8.03
N PRO A 193 -8.51 -3.32 -7.94
CA PRO A 193 -9.67 -3.34 -8.82
C PRO A 193 -9.18 -3.30 -10.27
N PHE A 194 -9.83 -4.06 -11.14
CA PHE A 194 -9.41 -4.21 -12.53
C PHE A 194 -9.30 -2.84 -13.22
N LEU A 195 -8.06 -2.34 -13.34
CA LEU A 195 -7.67 -1.23 -14.21
C LEU A 195 -7.61 -1.71 -15.66
N SER A 196 -8.63 -2.44 -16.12
CA SER A 196 -8.75 -2.75 -17.53
C SER A 196 -8.86 -1.42 -18.27
N PRO A 197 -8.15 -1.22 -19.39
CA PRO A 197 -8.54 -0.19 -20.35
C PRO A 197 -10.04 -0.32 -20.58
N PRO A 198 -10.78 0.75 -20.93
CA PRO A 198 -12.17 0.62 -21.27
C PRO A 198 -12.30 -0.12 -22.61
N ILE A 199 -12.00 -1.41 -22.61
CA ILE A 199 -12.19 -2.39 -23.67
C ILE A 199 -13.68 -2.44 -24.01
N GLU A 200 -14.54 -2.06 -23.06
CA GLU A 200 -15.97 -1.85 -23.24
C GLU A 200 -16.30 -0.64 -24.13
N LYS A 201 -15.46 0.40 -24.17
CA LYS A 201 -15.60 1.56 -25.08
C LYS A 201 -15.08 1.27 -26.49
N ILE A 202 -14.35 0.16 -26.70
CA ILE A 202 -13.95 -0.29 -28.04
C ILE A 202 -15.19 -0.86 -28.74
N LYS A 203 -15.70 -0.11 -29.72
CA LYS A 203 -16.86 -0.51 -30.53
C LYS A 203 -16.58 -1.75 -31.38
N ASP A 204 -15.33 -1.93 -31.79
CA ASP A 204 -14.89 -3.06 -32.61
C ASP A 204 -14.75 -4.34 -31.75
N LYS A 205 -15.65 -5.30 -31.99
CA LYS A 205 -15.68 -6.58 -31.28
C LYS A 205 -14.45 -7.46 -31.52
N ARG A 206 -13.76 -7.33 -32.66
CA ARG A 206 -12.56 -8.15 -32.98
C ARG A 206 -11.35 -7.63 -32.23
N ILE A 207 -11.15 -6.31 -32.23
CA ILE A 207 -10.08 -5.66 -31.45
C ILE A 207 -10.30 -5.90 -29.95
N LYS A 208 -11.55 -5.77 -29.49
CA LYS A 208 -11.97 -6.09 -28.12
C LYS A 208 -11.65 -7.52 -27.72
N HIS A 209 -11.85 -8.49 -28.61
CA HIS A 209 -11.54 -9.90 -28.36
C HIS A 209 -10.03 -10.17 -28.41
N GLY A 210 -9.30 -9.57 -29.36
CA GLY A 210 -7.85 -9.69 -29.47
C GLY A 210 -7.11 -9.17 -28.24
N ILE A 211 -7.51 -8.02 -27.70
CA ILE A 211 -6.92 -7.46 -26.46
C ILE A 211 -7.23 -8.35 -25.24
N ARG A 212 -8.42 -8.97 -25.19
CA ARG A 212 -8.78 -9.90 -24.11
C ARG A 212 -7.99 -11.21 -24.13
N ILE A 213 -7.58 -11.66 -25.31
CA ILE A 213 -6.75 -12.87 -25.47
C ILE A 213 -5.27 -12.54 -25.20
N ALA A 214 -4.79 -11.39 -25.69
CA ALA A 214 -3.40 -10.97 -25.54
C ALA A 214 -3.03 -10.48 -24.12
N GLY A 215 -4.02 -10.20 -23.27
CA GLY A 215 -3.83 -9.80 -21.87
C GLY A 215 -3.94 -10.94 -20.85
N LYS A 216 -3.97 -12.20 -21.30
CA LYS A 216 -3.85 -13.40 -20.46
C LYS A 216 -2.41 -13.89 -20.40
#